data_AF-K7ZPS8-F1
#
_entry.id   AF-K7ZPS8-F1
#
_cell.length_a   1.000
_cell.length_b   1.000
_cell.length_c   1.000
_cell.angle_alpha   90.00
_cell.angle_beta   90.00
_cell.angle_gamma   90.00
#
_symmetry.space_group_name_H-M   'P 1'
#
loop_
_entity.id
_entity.type
_entity.pdbx_description
1 polymer ?
#
loop_
_entity_poly.entity_id
_entity_poly.type
_entity_poly.pdbx_seq_one_letter_code
_entity_poly.pdbx_strand_id
1 'polypeptide(L)'
;VKFFEHQFPDMLDVPSTAKSPQQMFGAIAKTYYADLLGIPREKMVVVSIMPCLAKKYECARPEFAVNGNPDVDIVLSTRELARLIKRMNIDFANLPDEDFDAPLGESTGAAPIFGATGGVIEAALRTAYELATGQTLDNVNFEAVRGMEGVRSADIQVGPHTLKIGIAHELGNARKLLEKVRSGEVQYHAIEV
;
A
#
# COMPACT_ATOMS: atom_id res chain seq x y z
N VAL A 1 -1.71 -7.14 8.43
CA VAL A 1 -3.05 -7.74 8.60
C VAL A 1 -2.99 -9.08 9.36
N LYS A 2 -2.60 -10.20 8.76
CA LYS A 2 -2.59 -11.53 9.43
C LYS A 2 -1.86 -11.56 10.78
N PHE A 3 -0.69 -10.93 10.87
CA PHE A 3 0.03 -10.78 12.14
C PHE A 3 -0.83 -10.11 13.22
N PHE A 4 -1.50 -9.03 12.85
CA PHE A 4 -2.37 -8.25 13.72
C PHE A 4 -3.60 -9.07 14.15
N GLU A 5 -4.27 -9.72 13.19
CA GLU A 5 -5.44 -10.60 13.43
C GLU A 5 -5.14 -11.74 14.42
N HIS A 6 -3.93 -12.31 14.41
CA HIS A 6 -3.57 -13.43 15.29
C HIS A 6 -2.88 -13.02 16.60
N GLN A 7 -2.16 -11.91 16.63
CA GLN A 7 -1.29 -11.57 17.76
C GLN A 7 -1.80 -10.38 18.59
N PHE A 8 -2.63 -9.53 18.00
CA PHE A 8 -3.22 -8.35 18.62
C PHE A 8 -4.72 -8.25 18.29
N PRO A 9 -5.52 -9.30 18.56
CA PRO A 9 -6.96 -9.31 18.24
C PRO A 9 -7.76 -8.27 19.06
N ASP A 10 -7.20 -7.79 20.16
CA ASP A 10 -7.72 -6.73 21.02
C ASP A 10 -7.55 -5.32 20.43
N MET A 11 -6.78 -5.16 19.34
CA MET A 11 -6.48 -3.87 18.73
C MET A 11 -7.00 -3.76 17.29
N LEU A 12 -7.95 -4.61 16.86
CA LEU A 12 -8.39 -4.72 15.46
C LEU A 12 -8.99 -3.44 14.86
N ASP A 13 -9.35 -2.47 15.69
CA ASP A 13 -9.84 -1.16 15.26
C ASP A 13 -8.72 -0.16 14.90
N VAL A 14 -7.45 -0.53 15.12
CA VAL A 14 -6.27 0.32 14.83
C VAL A 14 -5.93 0.38 13.34
N PRO A 15 -5.87 -0.73 12.59
CA PRO A 15 -5.58 -0.68 11.15
C PRO A 15 -6.63 0.12 10.38
N SER A 16 -6.19 0.86 9.36
CA SER A 16 -7.10 1.57 8.46
C SER A 16 -8.08 0.62 7.78
N THR A 17 -9.33 1.06 7.62
CA THR A 17 -10.38 0.35 6.86
C THR A 17 -10.16 0.42 5.35
N ALA A 18 -9.22 1.26 4.90
CA ALA A 18 -8.84 1.38 3.50
C ALA A 18 -8.29 0.04 2.98
N LYS A 19 -8.81 -0.42 1.83
CA LYS A 19 -8.26 -1.57 1.09
C LYS A 19 -6.80 -1.31 0.72
N SER A 20 -6.00 -2.35 0.51
CA SER A 20 -4.64 -2.15 -0.02
C SER A 20 -4.67 -1.65 -1.47
N PRO A 21 -3.60 -1.01 -1.99
CA PRO A 21 -3.58 -0.51 -3.37
C PRO A 21 -3.94 -1.57 -4.42
N GLN A 22 -3.51 -2.82 -4.22
CA GLN A 22 -3.90 -3.95 -5.06
C GLN A 22 -5.41 -4.12 -5.13
N GLN A 23 -6.07 -4.13 -3.97
CA GLN A 23 -7.50 -4.41 -3.87
C GLN A 23 -8.34 -3.19 -4.25
N MET A 24 -7.86 -1.98 -3.98
CA MET A 24 -8.46 -0.75 -4.49
C MET A 24 -8.44 -0.75 -6.02
N PHE A 25 -7.28 -1.02 -6.63
CA PHE A 25 -7.14 -1.07 -8.08
C PHE A 25 -8.02 -2.15 -8.70
N GLY A 26 -8.00 -3.37 -8.16
CA GLY A 26 -8.83 -4.48 -8.68
C GLY A 26 -10.32 -4.16 -8.65
N ALA A 27 -10.80 -3.57 -7.56
CA ALA A 27 -12.19 -3.13 -7.46
C ALA A 27 -12.54 -2.06 -8.51
N ILE A 28 -11.70 -1.03 -8.67
CA ILE A 28 -11.90 0.05 -9.66
C ILE A 28 -11.84 -0.48 -11.09
N ALA A 29 -10.86 -1.34 -11.39
CA ALA A 29 -10.69 -1.95 -12.71
C ALA A 29 -11.96 -2.71 -13.12
N LYS A 30 -12.47 -3.57 -12.24
CA LYS A 30 -13.64 -4.42 -12.50
C LYS A 30 -15.00 -3.75 -12.32
N THR A 31 -15.03 -2.46 -12.01
CA THR A 31 -16.27 -1.69 -11.92
C THR A 31 -16.17 -0.52 -12.89
N TYR A 32 -15.60 0.60 -12.45
CA TYR A 32 -15.44 1.81 -13.24
C TYR A 32 -14.81 1.56 -14.61
N TYR A 33 -13.67 0.87 -14.69
CA TYR A 33 -12.99 0.69 -15.97
C TYR A 33 -13.67 -0.34 -16.88
N ALA A 34 -14.21 -1.41 -16.28
CA ALA A 34 -15.03 -2.39 -17.00
C ALA A 34 -16.26 -1.72 -17.64
N ASP A 35 -16.94 -0.83 -16.91
CA ASP A 35 -18.08 -0.07 -17.40
C ASP A 35 -17.67 0.88 -18.53
N LEU A 36 -16.54 1.58 -18.41
CA LEU A 36 -16.00 2.44 -19.46
C LEU A 36 -15.71 1.68 -20.77
N LEU A 37 -15.22 0.44 -20.66
CA LEU A 37 -14.93 -0.41 -21.82
C LEU A 37 -16.16 -1.17 -22.34
N GLY A 38 -17.30 -1.12 -21.63
CA GLY A 38 -18.47 -1.92 -21.95
C GLY A 38 -18.24 -3.43 -21.82
N ILE A 39 -17.29 -3.84 -20.97
CA ILE A 39 -16.92 -5.24 -20.75
C ILE A 39 -17.53 -5.71 -19.42
N PRO A 40 -18.26 -6.84 -19.38
CA PRO A 40 -18.72 -7.41 -18.11
C PRO A 40 -17.56 -7.73 -17.17
N ARG A 41 -17.75 -7.47 -15.87
CA ARG A 41 -16.78 -7.75 -14.81
C ARG A 41 -16.19 -9.17 -14.90
N GLU A 42 -17.03 -10.16 -15.18
CA GLU A 42 -16.66 -11.58 -15.24
C GLU A 42 -15.73 -11.90 -16.42
N LYS A 43 -15.68 -11.02 -17.43
CA LYS A 43 -14.80 -11.14 -18.60
C LYS A 43 -13.48 -10.38 -18.45
N MET A 44 -13.33 -9.56 -17.41
CA MET A 44 -12.09 -8.85 -17.13
C MET A 44 -11.21 -9.67 -16.19
N VAL A 45 -9.97 -9.92 -16.61
CA VAL A 45 -8.95 -10.60 -15.79
C VAL A 45 -7.93 -9.57 -15.30
N VAL A 46 -7.91 -9.32 -14.00
CA VAL A 46 -6.96 -8.44 -13.33
C VAL A 46 -5.78 -9.26 -12.82
N VAL A 47 -4.61 -9.02 -13.40
CA VAL A 47 -3.34 -9.63 -12.99
C VAL A 47 -2.51 -8.60 -12.25
N SER A 48 -2.16 -8.90 -11.01
CA SER A 48 -1.35 -8.03 -10.17
C SER A 48 0.08 -8.55 -10.02
N ILE A 49 1.06 -7.67 -10.20
CA ILE A 49 2.49 -8.00 -10.05
C ILE A 49 2.98 -7.43 -8.72
N MET A 50 3.46 -8.30 -7.83
CA MET A 50 3.77 -7.91 -6.45
C MET A 50 5.14 -8.42 -5.98
N PRO A 51 5.90 -7.64 -5.20
CA PRO A 51 7.14 -8.12 -4.60
C PRO A 51 6.93 -9.03 -3.38
N CYS A 52 5.67 -9.28 -2.98
CA CYS A 52 5.31 -10.01 -1.76
C CYS A 52 4.37 -11.19 -2.04
N LEU A 53 4.62 -12.34 -1.41
CA LEU A 53 3.76 -13.52 -1.53
C LEU A 53 2.46 -13.39 -0.74
N ALA A 54 2.43 -12.56 0.32
CA ALA A 54 1.22 -12.34 1.11
C ALA A 54 0.06 -11.78 0.26
N LYS A 55 0.38 -11.07 -0.84
CA LYS A 55 -0.60 -10.56 -1.78
C LYS A 55 -1.39 -11.63 -2.53
N LYS A 56 -0.81 -12.83 -2.71
CA LYS A 56 -1.53 -14.00 -3.24
C LYS A 56 -2.60 -14.51 -2.27
N TYR A 57 -2.30 -14.49 -0.97
CA TYR A 57 -3.29 -14.82 0.04
C TYR A 57 -4.36 -13.73 0.12
N GLU A 58 -3.95 -12.45 0.05
CA GLU A 58 -4.89 -11.33 0.08
C GLU A 58 -5.90 -11.38 -1.07
N CYS A 59 -5.50 -11.66 -2.31
CA CYS A 59 -6.46 -11.74 -3.43
C CYS A 59 -7.44 -12.91 -3.34
N ALA A 60 -7.12 -13.95 -2.58
CA ALA A 60 -7.99 -15.11 -2.39
C ALA A 60 -8.99 -14.95 -1.23
N ARG A 61 -8.97 -13.82 -0.52
CA ARG A 61 -9.88 -13.56 0.60
C ARG A 61 -11.32 -13.33 0.10
N PRO A 62 -12.34 -14.03 0.65
CA PRO A 62 -13.73 -13.95 0.16
C PRO A 62 -14.35 -12.55 0.15
N GLU A 63 -13.95 -11.68 1.07
CA GLU A 63 -14.42 -10.28 1.16
C GLU A 63 -13.94 -9.40 0.01
N PHE A 64 -12.95 -9.83 -0.77
CA PHE A 64 -12.48 -9.14 -1.97
C PHE A 64 -13.06 -9.77 -3.24
N ALA A 65 -14.35 -10.09 -3.20
CA ALA A 65 -15.11 -10.58 -4.34
C ALA A 65 -16.53 -10.01 -4.34
N VAL A 66 -17.08 -9.81 -5.54
CA VAL A 66 -18.47 -9.42 -5.75
C VAL A 66 -19.16 -10.57 -6.46
N ASN A 67 -20.20 -11.14 -5.84
CA ASN A 67 -20.92 -12.32 -6.37
C ASN A 67 -19.99 -13.49 -6.73
N GLY A 68 -18.94 -13.71 -5.93
CA GLY A 68 -17.94 -14.74 -6.18
C GLY A 68 -16.90 -14.40 -7.26
N ASN A 69 -16.97 -13.23 -7.89
CA ASN A 69 -15.95 -12.74 -8.82
C ASN A 69 -14.91 -11.86 -8.08
N PRO A 70 -13.64 -12.31 -7.96
CA PRO A 70 -12.63 -11.62 -7.17
C PRO A 70 -12.27 -10.25 -7.75
N ASP A 71 -11.88 -9.29 -6.92
CA ASP A 71 -11.37 -7.97 -7.35
C ASP A 71 -10.04 -8.11 -8.13
N VAL A 72 -9.20 -9.07 -7.73
CA VAL A 72 -7.94 -9.42 -8.41
C VAL A 72 -7.90 -10.93 -8.65
N ASP A 73 -7.76 -11.34 -9.92
CA ASP A 73 -7.85 -12.76 -10.31
C ASP A 73 -6.53 -13.51 -10.08
N ILE A 74 -5.40 -12.86 -10.42
CA ILE A 74 -4.09 -13.50 -10.43
C ILE A 74 -3.08 -12.57 -9.78
N VAL A 75 -2.23 -13.11 -8.91
CA VAL A 75 -1.07 -12.39 -8.37
C VAL A 75 0.21 -13.14 -8.75
N LEU A 76 1.10 -12.46 -9.46
CA LEU A 76 2.43 -12.95 -9.78
C LEU A 76 3.47 -12.22 -8.94
N SER A 77 4.45 -12.96 -8.43
CA SER A 77 5.65 -12.34 -7.87
C SER A 77 6.52 -11.76 -8.97
N THR A 78 7.36 -10.78 -8.63
CA THR A 78 8.40 -10.24 -9.55
C THR A 78 9.25 -11.36 -10.16
N ARG A 79 9.56 -12.42 -9.38
CA ARG A 79 10.30 -13.58 -9.87
C ARG A 79 9.53 -14.42 -10.88
N GLU A 80 8.22 -14.55 -10.72
CA GLU A 80 7.36 -15.27 -11.68
C GLU A 80 7.25 -14.49 -12.99
N LEU A 81 7.04 -13.18 -12.93
CA LEU A 81 7.05 -12.31 -14.11
C LEU A 81 8.40 -12.38 -14.84
N ALA A 82 9.52 -12.25 -14.11
CA ALA A 82 10.86 -12.35 -14.70
C ALA A 82 11.10 -13.69 -15.42
N ARG A 83 10.55 -14.79 -14.90
CA ARG A 83 10.62 -16.10 -15.57
C ARG A 83 9.76 -16.16 -16.82
N LEU A 84 8.58 -15.54 -16.82
CA LEU A 84 7.71 -15.47 -18.00
C LEU A 84 8.38 -14.68 -19.12
N ILE A 85 8.90 -13.49 -18.81
CA ILE A 85 9.65 -12.64 -19.76
C ILE A 85 10.79 -13.45 -20.42
N LYS A 86 11.59 -14.15 -19.62
CA LYS A 86 12.67 -15.01 -20.13
C LYS A 86 12.17 -16.18 -20.98
N ARG A 87 11.06 -16.83 -20.60
CA ARG A 87 10.47 -17.93 -21.37
C ARG A 87 9.91 -17.49 -22.72
N MET A 88 9.44 -16.25 -22.80
CA MET A 88 8.93 -15.65 -24.03
C MET A 88 10.04 -15.11 -24.95
N ASN A 89 11.33 -15.30 -24.59
CA ASN A 89 12.48 -14.76 -25.34
C ASN A 89 12.42 -13.24 -25.54
N ILE A 90 11.85 -12.51 -24.58
CA ILE A 90 11.80 -11.04 -24.62
C ILE A 90 13.12 -10.47 -24.13
N ASP A 91 13.75 -9.64 -24.96
CA ASP A 91 14.96 -8.89 -24.60
C ASP A 91 14.61 -7.65 -23.76
N PHE A 92 14.28 -7.89 -22.50
CA PHE A 92 13.78 -6.86 -21.58
C PHE A 92 14.75 -5.68 -21.41
N ALA A 93 16.06 -5.91 -21.52
CA ALA A 93 17.05 -4.86 -21.30
C ALA A 93 17.10 -3.82 -22.44
N ASN A 94 16.61 -4.19 -23.62
CA ASN A 94 16.65 -3.36 -24.83
C ASN A 94 15.25 -2.97 -25.32
N LEU A 95 14.20 -3.20 -24.52
CA LEU A 95 12.86 -2.71 -24.86
C LEU A 95 12.84 -1.18 -24.81
N PRO A 96 12.14 -0.51 -25.73
CA PRO A 96 11.86 0.91 -25.60
C PRO A 96 10.94 1.16 -24.40
N ASP A 97 11.08 2.34 -23.79
CA ASP A 97 10.13 2.80 -22.78
C ASP A 97 8.77 3.07 -23.44
N GLU A 98 7.69 2.74 -22.72
CA GLU A 98 6.31 3.03 -23.11
C GLU A 98 5.57 3.64 -21.91
N ASP A 99 4.58 4.49 -22.21
CA ASP A 99 3.72 5.10 -21.20
C ASP A 99 2.71 4.08 -20.65
N PHE A 100 2.24 4.31 -19.42
CA PHE A 100 1.15 3.52 -18.85
C PHE A 100 -0.20 3.85 -19.52
N ASP A 101 -1.10 2.87 -19.56
CA ASP A 101 -2.43 3.04 -20.15
C ASP A 101 -3.32 4.00 -19.35
N ALA A 102 -4.02 4.90 -20.04
CA ALA A 102 -5.07 5.73 -19.46
C ALA A 102 -6.40 4.97 -19.31
N PRO A 103 -7.23 5.27 -18.29
CA PRO A 103 -7.05 6.29 -17.26
C PRO A 103 -6.39 5.78 -15.96
N LEU A 104 -6.15 4.46 -15.84
CA LEU A 104 -5.75 3.86 -14.55
C LEU A 104 -4.22 3.76 -14.35
N GLY A 105 -3.43 4.12 -15.34
CA GLY A 105 -1.96 4.06 -15.31
C GLY A 105 -1.27 5.30 -14.74
N GLU A 106 -1.99 6.42 -14.59
CA GLU A 106 -1.42 7.63 -14.01
C GLU A 106 -1.00 7.42 -12.55
N SER A 107 0.16 7.98 -12.20
CA SER A 107 0.79 7.82 -10.89
C SER A 107 1.37 9.14 -10.41
N THR A 108 1.49 9.32 -9.10
CA THR A 108 2.08 10.52 -8.49
C THR A 108 3.44 10.20 -7.88
N GLY A 109 4.26 11.21 -7.58
CA GLY A 109 5.53 11.01 -6.88
C GLY A 109 5.40 10.41 -5.46
N ALA A 110 4.19 10.26 -4.94
CA ALA A 110 3.91 9.57 -3.68
C ALA A 110 3.69 8.05 -3.87
N ALA A 111 3.28 7.57 -5.04
CA ALA A 111 3.01 6.15 -5.23
C ALA A 111 4.29 5.28 -5.25
N PRO A 112 5.39 5.67 -5.92
CA PRO A 112 6.62 4.88 -5.93
C PRO A 112 7.24 4.67 -4.55
N ILE A 113 7.08 5.62 -3.63
CA ILE A 113 7.68 5.53 -2.29
C ILE A 113 6.98 4.50 -1.39
N PHE A 114 5.77 4.03 -1.72
CA PHE A 114 5.08 2.95 -0.97
C PHE A 114 5.92 1.66 -0.88
N GLY A 115 6.86 1.46 -1.79
CA GLY A 115 7.77 0.30 -1.78
C GLY A 115 8.87 0.37 -0.73
N ALA A 116 9.08 1.52 -0.08
CA ALA A 116 10.09 1.72 0.95
C ALA A 116 9.46 1.90 2.33
N THR A 117 10.16 1.44 3.39
CA THR A 117 9.72 1.65 4.77
C THR A 117 9.64 3.15 5.10
N GLY A 118 8.52 3.57 5.67
CA GLY A 118 8.18 4.96 5.93
C GLY A 118 7.54 5.69 4.74
N GLY A 119 7.48 5.06 3.56
CA GLY A 119 6.95 5.70 2.36
C GLY A 119 5.43 5.78 2.33
N VAL A 120 4.72 4.85 2.96
CA VAL A 120 3.25 4.89 3.06
C VAL A 120 2.83 6.04 3.97
N ILE A 121 3.47 6.17 5.13
CA ILE A 121 3.17 7.26 6.05
C ILE A 121 3.63 8.61 5.50
N GLU A 122 4.75 8.67 4.77
CA GLU A 122 5.17 9.87 4.07
C GLU A 122 4.11 10.32 3.04
N ALA A 123 3.58 9.41 2.23
CA ALA A 123 2.52 9.72 1.28
C ALA A 123 1.22 10.20 1.96
N ALA A 124 0.85 9.57 3.07
CA ALA A 124 -0.30 9.97 3.86
C ALA A 124 -0.11 11.38 4.45
N LEU A 125 1.08 11.69 4.98
CA LEU A 125 1.42 12.99 5.55
C LEU A 125 1.36 14.11 4.50
N ARG A 126 1.84 13.87 3.28
CA ARG A 126 1.75 14.85 2.18
C ARG A 126 0.31 15.30 1.95
N THR A 127 -0.61 14.35 1.84
CA THR A 127 -2.03 14.64 1.59
C THR A 127 -2.71 15.23 2.84
N ALA A 128 -2.44 14.65 4.01
CA ALA A 128 -3.02 15.11 5.26
C ALA A 128 -2.63 16.56 5.58
N TYR A 129 -1.40 16.98 5.25
CA TYR A 129 -0.96 18.35 5.45
C TYR A 129 -1.79 19.34 4.65
N GLU A 130 -1.93 19.13 3.34
CA GLU A 130 -2.65 20.07 2.49
C GLU A 130 -4.14 20.11 2.83
N LEU A 131 -4.75 18.95 3.17
CA LEU A 131 -6.14 18.90 3.60
C LEU A 131 -6.38 19.59 4.94
N ALA A 132 -5.47 19.43 5.91
CA ALA A 132 -5.63 20.01 7.24
C ALA A 132 -5.34 21.52 7.27
N THR A 133 -4.42 21.99 6.43
CA THR A 133 -3.97 23.39 6.44
C THR A 133 -4.62 24.24 5.35
N GLY A 134 -5.12 23.61 4.28
CA GLY A 134 -5.53 24.30 3.05
C GLY A 134 -4.36 24.95 2.29
N GLN A 135 -3.11 24.66 2.68
CA GLN A 135 -1.90 25.23 2.11
C GLN A 135 -1.15 24.17 1.31
N THR A 136 -0.57 24.60 0.19
CA THR A 136 0.33 23.75 -0.59
C THR A 136 1.58 23.42 0.21
N LEU A 137 1.98 22.16 0.20
CA LEU A 137 3.16 21.72 0.92
C LEU A 137 4.43 22.08 0.15
N ASP A 138 5.18 23.08 0.62
CA ASP A 138 6.40 23.57 -0.04
C ASP A 138 7.50 22.50 -0.14
N ASN A 139 7.65 21.67 0.91
CA ASN A 139 8.59 20.56 0.92
C ASN A 139 7.86 19.25 1.19
N VAL A 140 7.74 18.43 0.15
CA VAL A 140 7.07 17.12 0.22
C VAL A 140 7.90 16.03 0.90
N ASN A 141 9.15 16.29 1.26
CA ASN A 141 10.04 15.31 1.86
C ASN A 141 9.92 15.30 3.38
N PHE A 142 9.37 14.23 3.92
CA PHE A 142 9.37 13.96 5.37
C PHE A 142 10.54 13.04 5.71
N GLU A 143 11.77 13.57 5.70
CA GLU A 143 12.98 12.76 5.91
C GLU A 143 13.00 12.00 7.24
N ALA A 144 12.36 12.55 8.27
CA ALA A 144 12.28 11.96 9.61
C ALA A 144 11.57 10.59 9.65
N VAL A 145 10.74 10.24 8.65
CA VAL A 145 10.08 8.92 8.60
C VAL A 145 10.86 7.89 7.77
N ARG A 146 11.88 8.33 7.02
CA ARG A 146 12.75 7.48 6.21
C ARG A 146 13.82 6.80 7.07
N GLY A 147 14.42 5.74 6.54
CA GLY A 147 15.52 5.02 7.19
C GLY A 147 15.28 3.52 7.30
N MET A 148 16.26 2.80 7.84
CA MET A 148 16.24 1.33 7.94
C MET A 148 16.22 0.81 9.38
N GLU A 149 16.18 1.71 10.37
CA GLU A 149 16.12 1.34 11.78
C GLU A 149 14.83 0.59 12.10
N GLY A 150 14.90 -0.42 12.97
CA GLY A 150 13.78 -1.34 13.20
C GLY A 150 12.51 -0.68 13.75
N VAL A 151 12.65 0.28 14.68
CA VAL A 151 11.55 1.10 15.21
C VAL A 151 11.99 2.55 15.15
N ARG A 152 11.15 3.41 14.57
CA ARG A 152 11.38 4.85 14.47
C ARG A 152 10.16 5.61 14.98
N SER A 153 10.41 6.83 15.42
CA SER A 153 9.36 7.78 15.79
C SER A 153 9.72 9.16 15.28
N ALA A 154 8.73 9.88 14.78
CA ALA A 154 8.90 11.25 14.32
C ALA A 154 7.74 12.13 14.81
N ASP A 155 8.06 13.34 15.24
CA ASP A 155 7.08 14.37 15.54
C ASP A 155 6.98 15.29 14.31
N ILE A 156 5.83 15.26 13.65
CA ILE A 156 5.58 15.99 12.39
C ILE A 156 4.62 17.13 12.64
N GLN A 157 5.03 18.36 12.32
CA GLN A 157 4.16 19.52 12.42
C GLN A 157 3.20 19.57 11.23
N VAL A 158 1.90 19.59 11.50
CA VAL A 158 0.83 19.75 10.52
C VAL A 158 -0.10 20.87 10.97
N GLY A 159 0.10 22.06 10.39
CA GLY A 159 -0.59 23.28 10.81
C GLY A 159 -0.34 23.56 12.30
N PRO A 160 -1.39 23.69 13.14
CA PRO A 160 -1.25 23.89 14.59
C PRO A 160 -1.01 22.59 15.37
N HIS A 161 -1.09 21.42 14.73
CA HIS A 161 -0.99 20.12 15.39
C HIS A 161 0.40 19.49 15.23
N THR A 162 0.87 18.79 16.26
CA THR A 162 2.07 17.96 16.18
C THR A 162 1.67 16.49 16.17
N LEU A 163 1.84 15.83 15.03
CA LEU A 163 1.53 14.42 14.85
C LEU A 163 2.73 13.57 15.23
N LYS A 164 2.59 12.82 16.33
CA LYS A 164 3.49 11.72 16.70
C LYS A 164 3.27 10.50 15.81
N ILE A 165 4.28 10.13 15.04
CA ILE A 165 4.26 9.03 14.08
C ILE A 165 5.18 7.92 14.56
N GLY A 166 4.71 6.66 14.52
CA GLY A 166 5.54 5.47 14.72
C GLY A 166 5.75 4.72 13.41
N ILE A 167 6.97 4.23 13.16
CA ILE A 167 7.25 3.33 12.03
C ILE A 167 7.94 2.08 12.57
N ALA A 168 7.41 0.92 12.24
CA ALA A 168 8.03 -0.36 12.54
C ALA A 168 8.39 -1.08 11.24
N HIS A 169 9.69 -1.35 11.05
CA HIS A 169 10.17 -2.17 9.96
C HIS A 169 10.38 -3.61 10.46
N GLU A 170 9.75 -4.57 9.80
CA GLU A 170 9.69 -6.00 10.17
C GLU A 170 8.77 -6.33 11.36
N LEU A 171 8.17 -7.52 11.32
CA LEU A 171 7.16 -7.95 12.31
C LEU A 171 7.71 -8.11 13.74
N GLY A 172 9.00 -8.42 13.89
CA GLY A 172 9.65 -8.50 15.20
C GLY A 172 9.67 -7.15 15.92
N ASN A 173 9.87 -6.07 15.17
CA ASN A 173 9.87 -4.71 15.69
C ASN A 173 8.44 -4.17 15.83
N ALA A 174 7.54 -4.52 14.90
CA ALA A 174 6.13 -4.21 15.01
C ALA A 174 5.52 -4.73 16.32
N ARG A 175 5.87 -5.97 16.72
CA ARG A 175 5.45 -6.51 18.02
C ARG A 175 5.88 -5.61 19.18
N LYS A 176 7.17 -5.25 19.23
CA LYS A 176 7.73 -4.42 20.30
C LYS A 176 7.03 -3.06 20.36
N LEU A 177 6.81 -2.43 19.21
CA LEU A 177 6.12 -1.13 19.13
C LEU A 177 4.67 -1.25 19.61
N LEU A 178 3.92 -2.24 19.13
CA LEU A 178 2.52 -2.42 19.50
C LEU A 178 2.35 -2.80 20.97
N GLU A 179 3.26 -3.58 21.56
CA GLU A 179 3.24 -3.87 23.00
C GLU A 179 3.43 -2.61 23.85
N LYS A 180 4.30 -1.69 23.43
CA LYS A 180 4.48 -0.40 24.10
C LYS A 180 3.27 0.53 23.95
N VAL A 181 2.61 0.50 22.79
CA VAL A 181 1.35 1.24 22.57
C VAL A 181 0.26 0.66 23.47
N ARG A 182 0.15 -0.67 23.53
CA ARG A 182 -0.85 -1.37 24.34
C ARG A 182 -0.65 -1.16 25.85
N SER A 183 0.59 -1.07 26.33
CA SER A 183 0.88 -0.76 27.74
C SER A 183 0.70 0.71 28.10
N GLY A 184 0.53 1.60 27.11
CA GLY A 184 0.48 3.04 27.31
C GLY A 184 1.85 3.70 27.52
N GLU A 185 2.96 2.97 27.33
CA GLU A 185 4.32 3.52 27.41
C GLU A 185 4.56 4.59 26.33
N VAL A 186 3.99 4.37 25.15
CA VAL A 186 4.08 5.32 24.02
C VAL A 186 2.70 5.57 23.41
N GLN A 187 2.51 6.78 22.89
CA GLN A 187 1.29 7.17 22.17
C GLN A 187 1.66 7.78 20.83
N TYR A 188 1.06 7.23 19.76
CA TYR A 188 1.20 7.71 18.39
C TYR A 188 -0.18 8.03 17.82
N HIS A 189 -0.26 9.03 16.95
CA HIS A 189 -1.46 9.35 16.19
C HIS A 189 -1.61 8.42 14.98
N ALA A 190 -0.50 8.00 14.39
CA ALA A 190 -0.48 7.04 13.29
C ALA A 190 0.76 6.16 13.37
N ILE A 191 0.62 4.92 12.90
CA ILE A 191 1.68 3.91 12.90
C ILE A 191 1.73 3.25 11.52
N GLU A 192 2.93 3.12 10.97
CA GLU A 192 3.21 2.25 9.82
C GLU A 192 3.87 0.93 10.30
N VAL A 193 3.38 -0.19 9.76
CA VAL A 193 3.89 -1.56 10.00
C VAL A 193 4.07 -2.28 8.67
#